data_AF-A0A3N5VUT6-F1
#
_entry.id   AF-A0A3N5VUT6-F1
#
_cell.length_a   1.000
_cell.length_b   1.000
_cell.length_c   1.000
_cell.angle_alpha   90.00
_cell.angle_beta   90.00
_cell.angle_gamma   90.00
#
_symmetry.space_group_name_H-M   'P 1'
#
loop_
_entity.id
_entity.type
_entity.pdbx_description
1 polymer ?
#
loop_
_entity_poly.entity_id
_entity_poly.type
_entity_poly.pdbx_seq_one_letter_code
_entity_poly.pdbx_strand_id
1 'polypeptide(L)'
;CFAHAINGGLRIDSDGQTTLNGLYAAGEVAGGPHGADRLGGNMLVTCQVFGARAGRAAAKEAARSKAMEVPQEQVHHEKDRLASLKNQNGDIRCEELRSWLQETMWKNILVVRHGDNLSQTAKALLNSGKEIQRVKVAGDSDIIPVLELENLFGVGRAICAAALHRKESRGSHYRPDYPNMDPSWEKRILLRGMRETIHIEEEACRQVP
;
A
#
# COMPACT_ATOMS: atom_id res chain seq x y z
N CYS A 1 -6.28 19.91 7.71
CA CYS A 1 -5.06 19.13 7.41
C CYS A 1 -5.32 18.28 6.17
N PHE A 2 -4.34 18.14 5.28
CA PHE A 2 -4.44 17.33 4.06
C PHE A 2 -3.29 16.32 4.02
N ALA A 3 -3.55 15.12 3.50
CA ALA A 3 -2.50 14.13 3.23
C ALA A 3 -1.73 14.55 1.97
N HIS A 4 -0.40 14.47 2.01
CA HIS A 4 0.46 14.94 0.92
C HIS A 4 1.31 13.84 0.29
N ALA A 5 1.87 12.93 1.11
CA ALA A 5 2.78 11.89 0.64
C ALA A 5 2.75 10.66 1.53
N ILE A 6 3.20 9.53 0.98
CA ILE A 6 3.34 8.27 1.70
C ILE A 6 4.83 7.91 1.80
N ASN A 7 5.31 7.66 3.03
CA ASN A 7 6.72 7.30 3.27
C ASN A 7 6.99 5.79 3.15
N GLY A 8 5.92 4.99 3.24
CA GLY A 8 5.95 3.54 3.01
C GLY A 8 5.86 3.20 1.52
N GLY A 9 5.85 1.90 1.21
CA GLY A 9 5.76 1.40 -0.14
C GLY A 9 6.33 -0.01 -0.26
N LEU A 10 6.63 -0.43 -1.49
CA LEU A 10 7.31 -1.69 -1.76
C LEU A 10 8.69 -1.68 -1.10
N ARG A 11 9.03 -2.76 -0.39
CA ARG A 11 10.37 -2.97 0.17
C ARG A 11 11.33 -3.19 -0.99
N ILE A 12 12.29 -2.29 -1.13
CA ILE A 12 13.35 -2.38 -2.13
C ILE A 12 14.73 -2.51 -1.49
N ASP A 13 15.66 -3.12 -2.22
CA ASP A 13 17.08 -3.05 -1.92
C ASP A 13 17.69 -1.73 -2.42
N SER A 14 19.02 -1.62 -2.34
CA SER A 14 19.69 -0.39 -2.76
C SER A 14 19.54 -0.13 -4.26
N ASP A 15 19.46 -1.16 -5.10
CA ASP A 15 19.32 -1.03 -6.55
C ASP A 15 17.86 -0.94 -7.01
N GLY A 16 16.90 -0.90 -6.09
CA GLY A 16 15.48 -0.79 -6.39
C GLY A 16 14.79 -2.13 -6.66
N GLN A 17 15.47 -3.26 -6.45
CA GLN A 17 14.84 -4.57 -6.58
C GLN A 17 13.93 -4.84 -5.40
N THR A 18 12.72 -5.31 -5.66
CA THR A 18 11.77 -5.69 -4.63
C THR A 18 12.15 -7.01 -3.97
N THR A 19 11.34 -7.50 -3.03
CA THR A 19 11.50 -8.87 -2.51
C THR A 19 11.20 -9.97 -3.53
N LEU A 20 10.68 -9.61 -4.72
CA LEU A 20 10.46 -10.52 -5.84
C LEU A 20 11.58 -10.34 -6.87
N ASN A 21 12.25 -11.44 -7.19
CA ASN A 21 13.35 -11.45 -8.15
C ASN A 21 12.87 -10.95 -9.52
N GLY A 22 13.65 -10.07 -10.13
CA GLY A 22 13.32 -9.48 -11.44
C GLY A 22 12.24 -8.39 -11.42
N LEU A 23 11.63 -8.09 -10.26
CA LEU A 23 10.69 -6.99 -10.10
C LEU A 23 11.35 -5.82 -9.39
N TYR A 24 11.26 -4.63 -9.99
CA TYR A 24 11.88 -3.41 -9.50
C TYR A 24 10.85 -2.31 -9.25
N ALA A 25 11.14 -1.43 -8.29
CA ALA A 25 10.28 -0.28 -7.97
C ALA A 25 11.12 0.98 -7.69
N ALA A 26 10.59 2.14 -8.05
CA ALA A 26 11.21 3.43 -7.82
C ALA A 26 10.16 4.53 -7.69
N GLY A 27 10.52 5.66 -7.07
CA GLY A 27 9.59 6.75 -6.81
C GLY A 27 8.70 6.48 -5.59
N GLU A 28 7.53 7.11 -5.55
CA GLU A 28 6.66 7.11 -4.35
C GLU A 28 6.03 5.74 -4.05
N VAL A 29 6.04 4.81 -5.02
CA VAL A 29 5.60 3.42 -4.78
C VAL A 29 6.60 2.64 -3.93
N ALA A 30 7.86 3.10 -3.82
CA ALA A 30 8.92 2.41 -3.10
C ALA A 30 9.10 2.99 -1.68
N GLY A 31 9.19 2.09 -0.70
CA GLY A 31 9.47 2.46 0.70
C GLY A 31 10.97 2.43 1.02
N GLY A 32 11.36 3.18 2.05
CA GLY A 32 12.72 3.11 2.62
C GLY A 32 13.49 4.43 2.65
N PRO A 33 13.72 5.12 1.51
CA PRO A 33 14.60 6.29 1.44
C PRO A 33 14.23 7.47 2.36
N HIS A 34 13.00 7.52 2.83
CA HIS A 34 12.46 8.63 3.61
C HIS A 34 12.25 8.31 5.10
N GLY A 35 12.43 7.06 5.53
CA GLY A 35 12.19 6.67 6.93
C GLY A 35 10.77 7.02 7.41
N ALA A 36 10.66 7.55 8.63
CA ALA A 36 9.38 7.89 9.24
C ALA A 36 8.84 9.28 8.82
N ASP A 37 9.69 10.16 8.28
CA ASP A 37 9.28 11.49 7.84
C ASP A 37 10.10 11.99 6.64
N ARG A 38 9.40 12.37 5.56
CA ARG A 38 10.04 12.79 4.31
C ARG A 38 10.35 14.28 4.35
N LEU A 39 11.63 14.62 4.27
CA LEU A 39 12.07 15.99 4.07
C LEU A 39 11.59 16.55 2.71
N GLY A 40 11.06 17.78 2.73
CA GLY A 40 10.55 18.46 1.54
C GLY A 40 11.61 18.58 0.44
N GLY A 41 11.20 18.43 -0.82
CA GLY A 41 12.09 18.49 -1.99
C GLY A 41 12.84 17.19 -2.32
N ASN A 42 12.98 16.26 -1.36
CA ASN A 42 13.78 15.04 -1.59
C ASN A 42 13.09 14.01 -2.50
N MET A 43 11.78 14.10 -2.72
CA MET A 43 11.06 13.15 -3.58
C MET A 43 11.58 13.16 -5.02
N LEU A 44 11.87 14.33 -5.57
CA LEU A 44 12.36 14.46 -6.94
C LEU A 44 13.72 13.77 -7.09
N VAL A 45 14.61 13.98 -6.12
CA VAL A 45 15.93 13.34 -6.08
C VAL A 45 15.79 11.82 -5.92
N THR A 46 14.91 11.35 -5.03
CA THR A 46 14.62 9.92 -4.87
C THR A 46 14.14 9.30 -6.19
N CYS A 47 13.21 9.94 -6.89
CA CYS A 47 12.73 9.46 -8.20
C CYS A 47 13.87 9.34 -9.22
N GLN A 48 14.72 10.36 -9.34
CA GLN A 48 15.82 10.35 -10.31
C GLN A 48 16.88 9.30 -9.97
N VAL A 49 17.32 9.25 -8.71
CA VAL A 49 18.38 8.34 -8.26
C VAL A 49 17.90 6.90 -8.32
N PHE A 50 16.79 6.57 -7.65
CA PHE A 50 16.30 5.18 -7.62
C PHE A 50 15.71 4.75 -8.95
N GLY A 51 15.13 5.65 -9.75
CA GLY A 51 14.71 5.36 -11.11
C GLY A 51 15.89 4.95 -11.99
N ALA A 52 16.99 5.71 -11.93
CA ALA A 52 18.20 5.37 -12.69
C ALA A 52 18.87 4.08 -12.21
N ARG A 53 18.87 3.80 -10.90
CA ARG A 53 19.41 2.55 -10.33
C ARG A 53 18.55 1.34 -10.72
N ALA A 54 17.26 1.40 -10.47
CA ALA A 54 16.29 0.35 -10.82
C ALA A 54 16.32 0.05 -12.31
N GLY A 55 16.31 1.08 -13.17
CA GLY A 55 16.39 0.91 -14.61
C GLY A 55 17.67 0.21 -15.07
N ARG A 56 18.84 0.61 -14.53
CA ARG A 56 20.12 -0.04 -14.86
C ARG A 56 20.19 -1.48 -14.35
N ALA A 57 19.69 -1.75 -13.15
CA ALA A 57 19.68 -3.10 -12.58
C ALA A 57 18.73 -4.03 -13.36
N ALA A 58 17.50 -3.56 -13.63
CA ALA A 58 16.53 -4.27 -14.44
C ALA A 58 17.06 -4.58 -15.85
N ALA A 59 17.73 -3.62 -16.51
CA ALA A 59 18.32 -3.84 -17.83
C ALA A 59 19.44 -4.88 -17.82
N LYS A 60 20.32 -4.85 -16.79
CA LYS A 60 21.38 -5.85 -16.63
C LYS A 60 20.83 -7.25 -16.38
N GLU A 61 19.79 -7.35 -15.56
CA GLU A 61 19.10 -8.62 -15.28
C GLU A 61 18.42 -9.15 -16.55
N ALA A 62 17.65 -8.31 -17.25
CA ALA A 62 16.97 -8.69 -18.48
C ALA A 62 17.93 -9.17 -19.59
N ALA A 63 19.15 -8.62 -19.67
CA ALA A 63 20.17 -9.06 -20.62
C ALA A 63 20.74 -10.45 -20.32
N ARG A 64 20.60 -10.94 -19.08
CA ARG A 64 21.12 -12.25 -18.62
C ARG A 64 20.02 -13.29 -18.50
N SER A 65 18.80 -12.84 -18.24
CA SER A 65 17.65 -13.69 -18.01
C SER A 65 17.04 -14.16 -19.32
N LYS A 66 16.58 -15.42 -19.34
CA LYS A 66 15.77 -15.94 -20.44
C LYS A 66 14.34 -15.44 -20.29
N ALA A 67 13.65 -15.29 -21.42
CA ALA A 67 12.20 -15.06 -21.40
C ALA A 67 11.52 -16.19 -20.61
N MET A 68 10.69 -15.82 -19.64
CA MET A 68 9.86 -16.78 -18.92
C MET A 68 8.57 -17.02 -19.72
N GLU A 69 8.12 -18.27 -19.73
CA GLU A 69 6.78 -18.57 -20.24
C GLU A 69 5.74 -17.97 -19.30
N VAL A 70 4.77 -17.25 -19.88
CA VAL A 70 3.65 -16.69 -19.12
C VAL A 70 2.60 -17.79 -18.95
N PRO A 71 2.26 -18.19 -17.71
CA PRO A 71 1.21 -19.18 -17.47
C PRO A 71 -0.13 -18.68 -18.02
N GLN A 72 -0.61 -19.28 -19.11
CA GLN A 72 -1.85 -18.84 -19.77
C GLN A 72 -3.07 -18.98 -18.87
N GLU A 73 -3.05 -19.93 -17.93
CA GLU A 73 -4.07 -20.09 -16.91
C GLU A 73 -4.23 -18.82 -16.06
N GLN A 74 -3.13 -18.17 -15.64
CA GLN A 74 -3.19 -16.92 -14.87
C GLN A 74 -3.79 -15.77 -15.69
N VAL A 75 -3.47 -15.71 -16.98
CA VAL A 75 -4.02 -14.71 -17.91
C VAL A 75 -5.53 -14.94 -18.09
N HIS A 76 -5.96 -16.19 -18.26
CA HIS A 76 -7.38 -16.52 -18.40
C HIS A 76 -8.15 -16.22 -17.13
N HIS A 77 -7.63 -16.62 -15.97
CA HIS A 77 -8.22 -16.32 -14.67
C HIS A 77 -8.43 -14.82 -14.46
N GLU A 78 -7.44 -13.98 -14.80
CA GLU A 78 -7.60 -12.52 -14.67
C GLU A 78 -8.60 -11.95 -15.69
N LYS A 79 -8.63 -12.46 -16.92
CA LYS A 79 -9.67 -12.08 -17.89
C LYS A 79 -11.07 -12.42 -17.40
N ASP A 80 -11.23 -13.61 -16.80
CA ASP A 80 -12.51 -14.06 -16.26
C ASP A 80 -12.92 -13.21 -15.05
N ARG A 81 -11.97 -12.83 -14.18
CA ARG A 81 -12.20 -11.88 -13.09
C ARG A 81 -12.68 -10.53 -13.59
N LEU A 82 -12.05 -9.99 -14.64
CA LEU A 82 -12.47 -8.72 -15.23
C LEU A 82 -13.84 -8.83 -15.91
N ALA A 83 -14.13 -9.97 -16.56
CA ALA A 83 -15.45 -10.24 -17.14
C ALA A 83 -16.52 -10.40 -16.06
N SER A 84 -16.21 -11.00 -14.91
CA SER A 84 -17.16 -11.15 -13.80
C SER A 84 -17.53 -9.81 -13.18
N LEU A 85 -16.60 -8.84 -13.13
CA LEU A 85 -16.90 -7.47 -12.68
C LEU A 85 -17.98 -6.80 -13.53
N LYS A 86 -17.99 -7.04 -14.85
CA LYS A 86 -19.04 -6.51 -15.75
C LYS A 86 -20.44 -7.02 -15.41
N ASN A 87 -20.53 -8.19 -14.78
CA ASN A 87 -21.79 -8.79 -14.36
C ASN A 87 -22.19 -8.40 -12.92
N GLN A 88 -21.40 -7.55 -12.27
CA GLN A 88 -21.64 -7.14 -10.89
C GLN A 88 -22.80 -6.12 -10.82
N ASN A 89 -24.00 -6.65 -10.57
CA ASN A 89 -25.22 -5.86 -10.46
C ASN A 89 -25.61 -5.58 -9.00
N GLY A 90 -24.69 -4.96 -8.28
CA GLY A 90 -24.91 -4.54 -6.89
C GLY A 90 -25.76 -3.27 -6.77
N ASP A 91 -25.98 -2.84 -5.54
CA ASP A 91 -26.82 -1.69 -5.17
C ASP A 91 -26.03 -0.47 -4.65
N ILE A 92 -24.72 -0.60 -4.47
CA ILE A 92 -23.85 0.47 -3.97
C ILE A 92 -23.18 1.18 -5.14
N ARG A 93 -23.17 2.52 -5.15
CA ARG A 93 -22.40 3.27 -6.16
C ARG A 93 -20.91 3.29 -5.78
N CYS A 94 -20.02 3.10 -6.76
CA CYS A 94 -18.57 3.13 -6.53
C CYS A 94 -18.12 4.39 -5.78
N GLU A 95 -18.67 5.55 -6.15
CA GLU A 95 -18.33 6.84 -5.53
C GLU A 95 -18.76 6.93 -4.06
N GLU A 96 -19.87 6.30 -3.69
CA GLU A 96 -20.38 6.28 -2.32
C GLU A 96 -19.41 5.54 -1.39
N LEU A 97 -18.94 4.38 -1.83
CA LEU A 97 -17.98 3.59 -1.07
C LEU A 97 -16.58 4.24 -1.06
N ARG A 98 -16.19 4.91 -2.16
CA ARG A 98 -14.96 5.73 -2.22
C ARG A 98 -15.01 6.89 -1.22
N SER A 99 -16.11 7.64 -1.19
CA SER A 99 -16.32 8.75 -0.26
C SER A 99 -16.31 8.26 1.20
N TRP A 100 -16.98 7.15 1.49
CA TRP A 100 -16.96 6.52 2.81
C TRP A 100 -15.53 6.17 3.25
N LEU A 101 -14.72 5.59 2.35
CA LEU A 101 -13.33 5.23 2.65
C LEU A 101 -12.51 6.49 2.95
N GLN A 102 -12.62 7.52 2.11
CA GLN A 102 -11.91 8.78 2.30
C GLN A 102 -12.24 9.43 3.64
N GLU A 103 -13.52 9.51 3.99
CA GLU A 103 -13.97 10.08 5.26
C GLU A 103 -13.48 9.27 6.46
N THR A 104 -13.57 7.94 6.37
CA THR A 104 -13.11 7.01 7.42
C THR A 104 -11.60 7.17 7.67
N MET A 105 -10.80 7.20 6.60
CA MET A 105 -9.35 7.36 6.69
C MET A 105 -8.97 8.77 7.18
N TRP A 106 -9.65 9.82 6.70
CA TRP A 106 -9.40 11.20 7.10
C TRP A 106 -9.62 11.41 8.61
N LYS A 107 -10.73 10.87 9.16
CA LYS A 107 -11.06 11.01 10.58
C LYS A 107 -10.12 10.24 11.51
N ASN A 108 -9.64 9.06 11.09
CA ASN A 108 -9.02 8.10 12.00
C ASN A 108 -7.52 7.84 11.77
N ILE A 109 -6.98 8.14 10.59
CA ILE A 109 -5.64 7.70 10.17
C ILE A 109 -4.66 8.85 9.92
N LEU A 110 -5.14 10.10 9.80
CA LEU A 110 -4.31 11.20 9.29
C LEU A 110 -3.22 11.67 10.29
N VAL A 111 -3.49 12.68 11.11
CA VAL A 111 -2.47 13.25 12.03
C VAL A 111 -2.46 12.50 13.36
N VAL A 112 -3.57 12.58 14.10
CA VAL A 112 -3.69 12.03 15.44
C VAL A 112 -4.44 10.73 15.37
N ARG A 113 -3.84 9.66 15.88
CA ARG A 113 -4.38 8.31 15.77
C ARG A 113 -4.65 7.78 17.17
N HIS A 114 -5.91 7.48 17.47
CA HIS A 114 -6.30 6.87 18.75
C HIS A 114 -6.42 5.36 18.59
N GLY A 115 -5.92 4.59 19.56
CA GLY A 115 -5.92 3.13 19.49
C GLY A 115 -7.29 2.50 19.24
N ASP A 116 -8.31 2.97 19.94
CA ASP A 116 -9.67 2.47 19.79
C ASP A 116 -10.24 2.77 18.40
N ASN A 117 -10.01 3.98 17.89
CA ASN A 117 -10.43 4.38 16.55
C ASN A 117 -9.70 3.57 15.47
N LEU A 118 -8.41 3.31 15.64
CA LEU A 118 -7.62 2.45 14.75
C LEU A 118 -8.17 1.02 14.72
N SER A 119 -8.49 0.46 15.89
CA SER A 119 -9.07 -0.88 16.01
C SER A 119 -10.43 -0.99 15.33
N GLN A 120 -11.31 0.01 15.54
CA GLN A 120 -12.62 0.07 14.89
C GLN A 120 -12.49 0.26 13.37
N THR A 121 -11.58 1.12 12.92
CA THR A 121 -11.31 1.36 11.50
C THR A 121 -10.77 0.10 10.83
N ALA A 122 -9.84 -0.62 11.47
CA ALA A 122 -9.32 -1.87 10.93
C ALA A 122 -10.44 -2.91 10.72
N LYS A 123 -11.36 -3.05 11.69
CA LYS A 123 -12.53 -3.93 11.56
C LYS A 123 -13.45 -3.50 10.43
N ALA A 124 -13.74 -2.21 10.31
CA ALA A 124 -14.58 -1.68 9.23
C ALA A 124 -13.96 -1.94 7.84
N LEU A 125 -12.66 -1.72 7.69
CA LEU A 125 -11.94 -1.96 6.44
C LEU A 125 -11.82 -3.45 6.10
N LEU A 126 -11.72 -4.34 7.08
CA LEU A 126 -11.74 -5.79 6.84
C LEU A 126 -13.12 -6.25 6.36
N ASN A 127 -14.19 -5.70 6.95
CA ASN A 127 -15.56 -6.07 6.58
C ASN A 127 -15.95 -5.58 5.17
N SER A 128 -15.34 -4.50 4.68
CA SER A 128 -15.68 -3.82 3.42
C SER A 128 -15.59 -4.69 2.15
N GLY A 129 -14.99 -5.88 2.22
CA GLY A 129 -14.89 -6.79 1.09
C GLY A 129 -16.26 -7.19 0.51
N LYS A 130 -17.28 -7.31 1.36
CA LYS A 130 -18.65 -7.63 0.92
C LYS A 130 -19.33 -6.45 0.23
N GLU A 131 -19.03 -5.25 0.68
CA GLU A 131 -19.53 -3.98 0.15
C GLU A 131 -18.92 -3.71 -1.22
N ILE A 132 -17.62 -4.02 -1.41
CA ILE A 132 -16.97 -3.93 -2.73
C ILE A 132 -17.66 -4.85 -3.75
N GLN A 133 -18.03 -6.07 -3.36
CA GLN A 133 -18.78 -7.01 -4.23
C GLN A 133 -20.22 -6.56 -4.52
N ARG A 134 -20.75 -5.60 -3.76
CA ARG A 134 -22.07 -4.99 -3.97
C ARG A 134 -21.99 -3.66 -4.72
N VAL A 135 -20.82 -3.28 -5.23
CA VAL A 135 -20.71 -2.11 -6.10
C VAL A 135 -21.41 -2.40 -7.43
N LYS A 136 -22.22 -1.46 -7.91
CA LYS A 136 -22.88 -1.53 -9.20
C LYS A 136 -21.88 -1.20 -10.32
N VAL A 137 -21.79 -2.08 -11.31
CA VAL A 137 -21.05 -1.85 -12.56
C VAL A 137 -22.07 -1.74 -13.69
N ALA A 138 -22.23 -0.54 -14.26
CA ALA A 138 -23.20 -0.27 -15.32
C ALA A 138 -22.60 -0.43 -16.72
N GLY A 139 -21.28 -0.27 -16.85
CA GLY A 139 -20.57 -0.48 -18.11
C GLY A 139 -19.06 -0.45 -17.98
N ASP A 140 -18.37 -0.51 -19.12
CA ASP A 140 -16.90 -0.61 -19.19
C ASP A 140 -16.17 0.58 -18.54
N SER A 141 -16.79 1.76 -18.50
CA SER A 141 -16.26 2.94 -17.82
C SER A 141 -16.12 2.78 -16.30
N ASP A 142 -16.86 1.86 -15.69
CA ASP A 142 -16.87 1.64 -14.24
C ASP A 142 -15.79 0.64 -13.79
N ILE A 143 -15.21 -0.14 -14.73
CA ILE A 143 -14.26 -1.20 -14.41
C ILE A 143 -13.01 -0.64 -13.73
N ILE A 144 -12.38 0.40 -14.30
CA ILE A 144 -11.19 1.02 -13.72
C ILE A 144 -11.49 1.63 -12.34
N PRO A 145 -12.54 2.47 -12.15
CA PRO A 145 -12.91 2.97 -10.84
C PRO A 145 -13.10 1.90 -9.76
N VAL A 146 -13.70 0.75 -10.10
CA VAL A 146 -13.89 -0.37 -9.17
C VAL A 146 -12.57 -1.05 -8.82
N LEU A 147 -11.69 -1.28 -9.79
CA LEU A 147 -10.35 -1.83 -9.54
C LEU A 147 -9.49 -0.89 -8.68
N GLU A 148 -9.57 0.41 -8.93
CA GLU A 148 -8.93 1.42 -8.07
C GLU A 148 -9.51 1.40 -6.66
N LEU A 149 -10.82 1.22 -6.52
CA LEU A 149 -11.46 1.11 -5.21
C LEU A 149 -10.93 -0.11 -4.44
N GLU A 150 -10.84 -1.28 -5.07
CA GLU A 150 -10.21 -2.48 -4.49
C GLU A 150 -8.79 -2.18 -3.97
N ASN A 151 -7.99 -1.48 -4.79
CA ASN A 151 -6.62 -1.11 -4.43
C ASN A 151 -6.58 -0.11 -3.26
N LEU A 152 -7.44 0.91 -3.26
CA LEU A 152 -7.54 1.90 -2.19
C LEU A 152 -7.90 1.25 -0.86
N PHE A 153 -8.83 0.29 -0.85
CA PHE A 153 -9.16 -0.47 0.34
C PHE A 153 -8.00 -1.34 0.81
N GLY A 154 -7.29 -2.02 -0.10
CA GLY A 154 -6.10 -2.80 0.25
C GLY A 154 -5.01 -1.95 0.91
N VAL A 155 -4.70 -0.79 0.34
CA VAL A 155 -3.74 0.17 0.89
C VAL A 155 -4.26 0.73 2.23
N GLY A 156 -5.55 1.06 2.33
CA GLY A 156 -6.16 1.54 3.57
C GLY A 156 -6.02 0.53 4.72
N ARG A 157 -6.30 -0.75 4.45
CA ARG A 157 -6.09 -1.85 5.43
C ARG A 157 -4.64 -1.95 5.85
N ALA A 158 -3.70 -1.88 4.90
CA ALA A 158 -2.27 -1.95 5.18
C ALA A 158 -1.81 -0.80 6.09
N ILE A 159 -2.20 0.44 5.77
CA ILE A 159 -1.87 1.62 6.59
C ILE A 159 -2.48 1.49 8.00
N CYS A 160 -3.76 1.11 8.09
CA CYS A 160 -4.45 0.99 9.37
C CYS A 160 -3.83 -0.12 10.24
N ALA A 161 -3.51 -1.28 9.65
CA ALA A 161 -2.85 -2.39 10.35
C ALA A 161 -1.48 -1.99 10.89
N ALA A 162 -0.64 -1.33 10.08
CA ALA A 162 0.66 -0.84 10.54
C ALA A 162 0.53 0.23 11.65
N ALA A 163 -0.42 1.15 11.52
CA ALA A 163 -0.65 2.20 12.52
C ALA A 163 -1.23 1.66 13.85
N LEU A 164 -2.02 0.59 13.78
CA LEU A 164 -2.53 -0.11 14.97
C LEU A 164 -1.43 -0.93 15.66
N HIS A 165 -0.58 -1.59 14.87
CA HIS A 165 0.52 -2.41 15.36
C HIS A 165 1.60 -1.58 16.05
N ARG A 166 2.00 -0.44 15.46
CA ARG A 166 3.01 0.45 16.04
C ARG A 166 2.47 1.15 17.29
N LYS A 167 3.13 0.90 18.42
CA LYS A 167 2.81 1.48 19.74
C LYS A 167 3.90 2.45 20.20
N GLU A 168 4.17 3.46 19.37
CA GLU A 168 5.05 4.60 19.66
C GLU A 168 4.58 5.81 18.83
N SER A 169 5.25 6.95 18.97
CA SER A 169 5.10 8.08 18.06
C SER A 169 6.45 8.44 17.43
N ARG A 170 6.51 8.48 16.10
CA ARG A 170 7.74 8.74 15.34
C ARG A 170 7.42 9.32 13.96
N GLY A 171 8.06 10.44 13.62
CA GLY A 171 7.84 11.12 12.33
C GLY A 171 6.37 11.52 12.16
N SER A 172 5.78 11.15 11.01
CA SER A 172 4.37 11.43 10.71
C SER A 172 3.36 10.49 11.39
N HIS A 173 3.83 9.51 12.18
CA HIS A 173 2.97 8.63 12.97
C HIS A 173 2.89 9.13 14.41
N TYR A 174 1.71 9.63 14.82
CA TYR A 174 1.47 10.10 16.17
C TYR A 174 0.30 9.39 16.85
N ARG A 175 0.56 8.87 18.05
CA ARG A 175 -0.34 8.12 18.93
C ARG A 175 -0.35 8.80 20.31
N PRO A 176 -1.43 9.50 20.71
CA PRO A 176 -1.49 10.15 22.02
C PRO A 176 -1.34 9.19 23.22
N ASP A 177 -1.74 7.93 23.04
CA ASP A 177 -1.61 6.88 24.04
C ASP A 177 -0.22 6.20 24.05
N TYR A 178 0.63 6.52 23.06
CA TYR A 178 2.05 6.17 23.01
C TYR A 178 2.85 7.37 22.47
N PRO A 179 2.94 8.49 23.22
CA PRO A 179 3.37 9.78 22.67
C PRO A 179 4.88 9.89 22.42
N ASN A 180 5.67 8.97 22.98
CA ASN A 180 7.13 9.00 22.91
C ASN A 180 7.64 8.02 21.85
N MET A 181 8.85 8.30 21.35
CA MET A 181 9.63 7.31 20.60
C MET A 181 10.08 6.20 21.55
N ASP A 182 10.05 4.97 21.08
CA ASP A 182 10.54 3.80 21.82
C ASP A 182 11.65 3.13 20.98
N PRO A 183 12.88 3.00 21.52
CA PRO A 183 13.98 2.33 20.83
C PRO A 183 13.65 0.90 20.36
N SER A 184 12.74 0.19 21.02
CA SER A 184 12.31 -1.15 20.61
C SER A 184 11.61 -1.17 19.23
N TRP A 185 11.10 0.00 18.81
CA TRP A 185 10.43 0.25 17.53
C TRP A 185 11.33 0.82 16.44
N GLU A 186 12.67 0.79 16.61
CA GLU A 186 13.67 1.03 15.55
C GLU A 186 13.69 -0.10 14.49
N LYS A 187 12.50 -0.39 13.98
CA LYS A 187 12.18 -1.47 13.07
C LYS A 187 11.23 -0.93 12.00
N ARG A 188 11.31 -1.52 10.82
CA ARG A 188 10.35 -1.37 9.73
C ARG A 188 9.25 -2.41 9.92
N ILE A 189 8.03 -2.02 9.60
CA ILE A 189 6.89 -2.95 9.58
C ILE A 189 6.74 -3.45 8.15
N LEU A 190 6.82 -4.75 7.97
CA LEU A 190 6.59 -5.43 6.70
C LEU A 190 5.21 -6.05 6.73
N LEU A 191 4.45 -5.85 5.65
CA LEU A 191 3.10 -6.37 5.51
C LEU A 191 3.03 -7.31 4.31
N ARG A 192 2.45 -8.50 4.50
CA ARG A 192 2.14 -9.45 3.42
C ARG A 192 0.64 -9.74 3.41
N GLY A 193 0.04 -9.88 2.22
CA GLY A 193 -1.38 -10.23 2.08
C GLY A 193 -2.37 -9.07 2.29
N MET A 194 -2.41 -8.09 1.39
CA MET A 194 -3.25 -6.87 1.58
C MET A 194 -4.75 -7.03 1.27
N ARG A 195 -5.18 -8.19 0.75
CA ARG A 195 -6.57 -8.40 0.27
C ARG A 195 -7.48 -9.03 1.32
N GLU A 196 -7.04 -10.12 1.95
CA GLU A 196 -7.87 -10.90 2.88
C GLU A 196 -7.28 -10.90 4.29
N THR A 197 -6.04 -11.37 4.44
CA THR A 197 -5.36 -11.47 5.73
C THR A 197 -3.98 -10.81 5.66
N ILE A 198 -3.78 -9.80 6.51
CA ILE A 198 -2.50 -9.10 6.61
C ILE A 198 -1.62 -9.81 7.65
N HIS A 199 -0.50 -10.34 7.19
CA HIS A 199 0.59 -10.81 8.04
C HIS A 199 1.57 -9.68 8.29
N ILE A 200 1.93 -9.50 9.56
CA ILE A 200 2.84 -8.44 10.00
C ILE A 200 4.16 -9.07 10.45
N GLU A 201 5.25 -8.58 9.88
CA GLU A 201 6.63 -8.89 10.26
C GLU A 201 7.35 -7.61 10.64
N GLU A 202 8.39 -7.71 11.47
CA GLU A 202 9.23 -6.58 11.86
C GLU A 202 10.67 -6.83 11.41
N GLU A 203 11.30 -5.85 10.78
CA GLU A 203 12.70 -5.91 10.35
C GLU A 203 13.47 -4.78 11.01
N ALA A 204 14.57 -5.09 11.72
CA ALA A 204 15.42 -4.07 12.33
C ALA A 204 15.94 -3.08 11.28
N CYS A 205 15.89 -1.78 11.59
CA CYS A 205 16.50 -0.78 10.74
C CYS A 205 18.03 -0.95 10.78
N ARG A 206 18.64 -1.36 9.66
CA ARG A 206 20.11 -1.31 9.54
C ARG A 206 20.56 0.14 9.71
N GLN A 207 21.41 0.40 10.69
CA GLN A 207 22.20 1.62 10.70
C GLN A 207 23.12 1.56 9.49
N VAL A 208 22.99 2.52 8.60
CA VAL A 208 24.01 2.75 7.57
C VAL A 208 25.21 3.30 8.36
N PRO A 209 26.38 2.64 8.34
CA PRO A 209 27.57 3.15 8.99
C PRO A 209 27.99 4.52 8.43
#